data_AF-A0A6J4FRE7-F1
#
_entry.id   AF-A0A6J4FRE7-F1
#
_cell.length_a   1.000
_cell.length_b   1.000
_cell.length_c   1.000
_cell.angle_alpha   90.00
_cell.angle_beta   90.00
_cell.angle_gamma   90.00
#
_symmetry.space_group_name_H-M   'P 1'
#
loop_
_entity.id
_entity.type
_entity.pdbx_description
1 polymer ?
#
loop_
_entity_poly.entity_id
_entity_poly.type
_entity_poly.pdbx_seq_one_letter_code
_entity_poly.pdbx_strand_id
1 'polypeptide(L)'
;MARNRAKRTIAGVMAAACSLSACSVQGPIKVNGEAYMPQWVEPDAKAKADLVCRDPLPASKAAPHFERDGLPLSPGDTVKVNVPQGENFTGLHVIDADGTLKLPFLSPIQAAGIPAARLEGVIADRLVGAKLFRASFVRVAVQPVQWAPAQIWVAGAVFQPGQLVINERKADERSRPEGTNSGDYAPGRTLSSALRNAGGVRPDANLAQVTVERAGKPIVLDMRGALTGDTGFDLPLVAGDRITVPSRGCFQEELMKPSSISPPGVRVYLSNLTTPAYSNSLSAVGKDSSSFPYGTRLLQALISSNCVGGNPITNADRVAVLVTTNPATGKSEAVQRSIEDLVREPNRDDFNPYLLPNDGIACYEGGFATFRDVARAMMDFLAPVAVLGLMQHVGIFKTPSGGGK
;
A
#
# COMPACT_ATOMS: atom_id res chain seq x y z
N MET A 1 71.99 62.54 -4.35
CA MET A 1 72.13 63.14 -3.01
C MET A 1 70.99 62.58 -2.16
N ALA A 2 71.26 61.56 -1.33
CA ALA A 2 71.35 61.66 0.14
C ALA A 2 70.09 62.31 0.76
N ARG A 3 69.38 61.79 1.77
CA ARG A 3 69.49 60.64 2.69
C ARG A 3 68.18 60.71 3.51
N ASN A 4 67.47 59.61 3.76
CA ASN A 4 67.08 59.24 5.13
C ASN A 4 66.51 57.80 5.23
N ARG A 5 67.31 56.97 5.91
CA ARG A 5 66.98 55.71 6.62
C ARG A 5 66.22 56.07 7.91
N ALA A 6 65.53 55.25 8.70
CA ALA A 6 65.22 53.82 8.83
C ALA A 6 64.11 53.75 9.91
N LYS A 7 63.27 52.71 10.01
CA LYS A 7 63.48 51.44 10.75
C LYS A 7 62.23 50.56 10.47
N ARG A 8 62.33 49.32 9.94
CA ARG A 8 62.44 48.02 10.67
C ARG A 8 61.35 47.87 11.75
N THR A 9 60.55 46.80 11.91
CA THR A 9 60.50 45.38 11.50
C THR A 9 59.19 44.85 12.15
N ILE A 10 58.41 43.89 11.63
CA ILE A 10 58.44 42.44 11.93
C ILE A 10 57.15 41.84 11.32
N ALA A 11 57.29 40.69 10.63
CA ALA A 11 56.38 39.55 10.41
C ALA A 11 54.86 39.77 10.24
N GLY A 12 54.14 39.12 9.33
CA GLY A 12 54.42 37.88 8.61
C GLY A 12 53.09 37.14 8.42
N VAL A 13 52.85 36.66 7.20
CA VAL A 13 52.02 35.49 6.84
C VAL A 13 50.61 35.39 7.45
N MET A 14 49.59 35.73 6.65
CA MET A 14 48.30 35.02 6.60
C MET A 14 47.56 35.39 5.31
N ALA A 15 48.11 34.92 4.20
CA ALA A 15 47.43 34.83 2.92
C ALA A 15 47.28 33.34 2.59
N ALA A 16 46.32 32.69 3.25
CA ALA A 16 45.81 31.34 3.00
C ALA A 16 44.65 31.16 4.00
N ALA A 17 43.43 30.72 3.69
CA ALA A 17 42.92 30.06 2.52
C ALA A 17 41.44 30.45 2.35
N CYS A 18 41.12 31.13 1.25
CA CYS A 18 39.76 31.16 0.73
C CYS A 18 39.68 30.03 -0.29
N SER A 19 39.63 28.79 0.20
CA SER A 19 39.48 27.60 -0.62
C SER A 19 38.10 26.99 -0.35
N LEU A 20 37.19 27.26 -1.28
CA LEU A 20 36.28 26.28 -1.85
C LEU A 20 35.71 25.25 -0.85
N SER A 21 34.77 25.66 -0.02
CA SER A 21 33.58 24.84 0.16
C SER A 21 32.42 25.61 -0.47
N ALA A 22 32.08 25.21 -1.70
CA ALA A 22 30.73 25.40 -2.15
C ALA A 22 29.83 24.74 -1.10
N CYS A 23 29.20 25.55 -0.25
CA CYS A 23 27.97 25.12 0.40
C CYS A 23 27.00 24.85 -0.73
N SER A 24 27.00 23.62 -1.24
CA SER A 24 25.88 23.11 -2.00
C SER A 24 24.70 23.19 -1.03
N VAL A 25 23.89 24.24 -1.18
CA VAL A 25 22.47 24.16 -0.85
C VAL A 25 22.04 22.86 -1.51
N GLN A 26 21.82 21.82 -0.70
CA GLN A 26 21.27 20.58 -1.21
C GLN A 26 19.96 21.00 -1.85
N GLY A 27 19.94 20.97 -3.19
CA GLY A 27 18.73 21.19 -3.96
C GLY A 27 17.64 20.22 -3.50
N PRO A 28 16.41 20.35 -4.03
CA PRO A 28 15.31 19.46 -3.68
C PRO A 28 15.79 18.01 -3.66
N ILE A 29 15.38 17.24 -2.65
CA ILE A 29 15.80 15.84 -2.47
C ILE A 29 15.64 15.15 -3.82
N LYS A 30 16.77 14.87 -4.49
CA LYS A 30 16.74 14.19 -5.78
C LYS A 30 16.21 12.79 -5.54
N VAL A 31 15.10 12.47 -6.19
CA VAL A 31 14.54 11.13 -6.24
C VAL A 31 15.58 10.24 -6.92
N ASN A 32 16.47 9.61 -6.14
CA ASN A 32 17.49 8.67 -6.64
C ASN A 32 16.88 7.28 -6.90
N GLY A 33 15.62 7.23 -7.33
CA GLY A 33 14.83 6.02 -7.53
C GLY A 33 14.21 5.93 -8.92
N GLU A 34 13.84 4.72 -9.33
CA GLU A 34 13.03 4.47 -10.52
C GLU A 34 11.60 4.90 -10.20
N ALA A 35 11.29 6.17 -10.44
CA ALA A 35 9.98 6.74 -10.13
C ALA A 35 8.86 5.83 -10.64
N TYR A 36 7.88 5.52 -9.79
CA TYR A 36 6.76 4.67 -10.15
C TYR A 36 5.59 5.44 -10.77
N MET A 37 5.46 6.72 -10.39
CA MET A 37 4.35 7.58 -10.78
C MET A 37 4.87 8.85 -11.43
N PRO A 38 4.19 9.40 -12.45
CA PRO A 38 4.62 10.64 -13.11
C PRO A 38 4.67 11.82 -12.14
N GLN A 39 3.82 11.83 -11.10
CA GLN A 39 3.79 12.89 -10.10
C GLN A 39 4.96 12.83 -9.11
N TRP A 40 5.83 11.82 -9.14
CA TRP A 40 7.03 11.76 -8.27
C TRP A 40 8.19 12.54 -8.86
N VAL A 41 8.27 12.63 -10.19
CA VAL A 41 9.31 13.33 -10.91
C VAL A 41 9.03 14.83 -10.96
N GLU A 42 10.09 15.64 -11.03
CA GLU A 42 9.98 17.07 -11.37
C GLU A 42 9.25 17.27 -12.71
N PRO A 43 8.76 18.48 -13.04
CA PRO A 43 7.94 18.74 -14.23
C PRO A 43 8.61 18.52 -15.60
N ASP A 44 9.66 17.71 -15.73
CA ASP A 44 10.23 17.40 -17.03
C ASP A 44 9.25 16.54 -17.85
N ALA A 45 8.91 17.02 -19.06
CA ALA A 45 7.88 16.38 -19.86
C ALA A 45 8.28 14.96 -20.34
N LYS A 46 9.58 14.65 -20.40
CA LYS A 46 10.08 13.39 -20.93
C LYS A 46 10.08 12.25 -19.90
N ALA A 47 10.64 12.42 -18.70
CA ALA A 47 10.61 11.35 -17.72
C ALA A 47 9.18 11.06 -17.23
N LYS A 48 8.32 12.09 -17.14
CA LYS A 48 6.87 11.88 -16.88
C LYS A 48 6.18 11.09 -18.00
N ALA A 49 6.53 11.37 -19.25
CA ALA A 49 5.94 10.72 -20.42
C ALA A 49 6.18 9.21 -20.43
N ASP A 50 7.38 8.77 -20.04
CA ASP A 50 7.80 7.37 -20.08
C ASP A 50 7.11 6.54 -18.97
N LEU A 51 6.55 7.18 -17.95
CA LEU A 51 5.87 6.53 -16.82
C LEU A 51 4.39 6.27 -17.05
N VAL A 52 3.73 6.92 -18.03
CA VAL A 52 2.28 6.81 -18.23
C VAL A 52 1.97 5.85 -19.36
N CYS A 53 0.97 4.98 -19.16
CA CYS A 53 0.52 4.11 -20.24
C CYS A 53 -0.12 4.91 -21.38
N ARG A 54 0.50 4.87 -22.57
CA ARG A 54 -0.01 5.50 -23.80
C ARG A 54 -0.60 4.51 -24.78
N ASP A 55 -0.16 3.26 -24.72
CA ASP A 55 -0.64 2.23 -25.61
C ASP A 55 -2.11 1.90 -25.30
N PRO A 56 -2.92 1.65 -26.34
CA PRO A 56 -4.28 1.16 -26.14
C PRO A 56 -4.25 -0.12 -25.32
N LEU A 57 -5.25 -0.28 -24.43
CA LEU A 57 -5.41 -1.52 -23.69
C LEU A 57 -5.50 -2.69 -24.68
N PRO A 58 -4.84 -3.83 -24.41
CA PRO A 58 -4.96 -4.99 -25.26
C PRO A 58 -6.44 -5.38 -25.39
N ALA A 59 -6.81 -5.91 -26.57
CA ALA A 59 -8.17 -6.34 -26.82
C ALA A 59 -8.67 -7.29 -25.73
N SER A 60 -9.93 -7.12 -25.31
CA SER A 60 -10.58 -8.04 -24.38
C SER A 60 -10.49 -9.44 -24.95
N LYS A 61 -9.94 -10.40 -24.20
CA LYS A 61 -10.19 -11.80 -24.54
C LYS A 61 -11.64 -12.09 -24.14
N ALA A 62 -12.42 -12.64 -25.07
CA ALA A 62 -13.77 -13.07 -24.78
C ALA A 62 -13.74 -13.92 -23.50
N ALA A 63 -14.59 -13.58 -22.54
CA ALA A 63 -14.71 -14.35 -21.32
C ALA A 63 -14.96 -15.81 -21.71
N PRO A 64 -14.20 -16.78 -21.16
CA PRO A 64 -14.52 -18.18 -21.40
C PRO A 64 -15.99 -18.41 -21.04
N HIS A 65 -16.71 -19.15 -21.88
CA HIS A 65 -18.05 -19.62 -21.55
C HIS A 65 -17.95 -20.53 -20.33
N PHE A 66 -18.02 -19.96 -19.14
CA PHE A 66 -18.21 -20.72 -17.93
C PHE A 66 -19.66 -21.21 -17.94
N GLU A 67 -19.81 -22.54 -18.07
CA GLU A 67 -21.06 -23.20 -17.72
C GLU A 67 -21.47 -22.67 -16.34
N ARG A 68 -22.68 -22.13 -16.25
CA ARG A 68 -23.25 -21.58 -15.02
C ARG A 68 -23.63 -22.69 -14.03
N ASP A 69 -22.81 -23.74 -13.96
CA ASP A 69 -23.04 -24.96 -13.18
C ASP A 69 -22.85 -24.73 -11.68
N GLY A 70 -22.45 -23.52 -11.27
CA GLY A 70 -22.26 -23.11 -9.89
C GLY A 70 -20.80 -23.13 -9.43
N LEU A 71 -20.58 -22.68 -8.20
CA LEU A 71 -19.27 -22.70 -7.54
C LEU A 71 -18.78 -24.16 -7.41
N PRO A 72 -17.59 -24.51 -7.94
CA PRO A 72 -17.04 -25.84 -7.74
C PRO A 72 -16.67 -26.09 -6.28
N LEU A 73 -16.75 -27.35 -5.87
CA LEU A 73 -16.47 -27.78 -4.51
C LEU A 73 -14.96 -27.79 -4.21
N SER A 74 -14.61 -27.55 -2.95
CA SER A 74 -13.25 -27.58 -2.41
C SER A 74 -13.14 -28.56 -1.24
N PRO A 75 -11.93 -29.05 -0.90
CA PRO A 75 -11.68 -29.73 0.37
C PRO A 75 -12.21 -28.93 1.56
N GLY A 76 -12.82 -29.62 2.52
CA GLY A 76 -13.45 -29.05 3.70
C GLY A 76 -14.89 -28.55 3.50
N ASP A 77 -15.36 -28.39 2.25
CA ASP A 77 -16.75 -27.99 2.01
C ASP A 77 -17.70 -29.11 2.50
N THR A 78 -18.81 -28.72 3.11
CA THR A 78 -19.84 -29.65 3.59
C THR A 78 -21.01 -29.66 2.63
N VAL A 79 -21.40 -30.85 2.18
CA VAL A 79 -22.56 -31.08 1.33
C VAL A 79 -23.58 -31.98 2.02
N LYS A 80 -24.86 -31.69 1.79
CA LYS A 80 -25.96 -32.59 2.13
C LYS A 80 -26.25 -33.46 0.92
N VAL A 81 -26.06 -34.76 1.08
CA VAL A 81 -26.44 -35.76 0.08
C VAL A 81 -27.79 -36.32 0.48
N ASN A 82 -28.73 -36.36 -0.47
CA ASN A 82 -30.03 -37.00 -0.30
C ASN A 82 -30.23 -38.06 -1.37
N VAL A 83 -30.38 -39.31 -0.93
CA VAL A 83 -30.69 -40.46 -1.75
C VAL A 83 -31.99 -41.06 -1.22
N PRO A 84 -33.13 -40.90 -1.91
CA PRO A 84 -34.38 -41.51 -1.49
C PRO A 84 -34.24 -43.02 -1.34
N GLN A 85 -34.74 -43.57 -0.23
CA GLN A 85 -34.59 -45.00 0.13
C GLN A 85 -33.11 -45.45 0.26
N GLY A 86 -32.23 -44.50 0.54
CA GLY A 86 -30.80 -44.70 0.75
C GLY A 86 -30.35 -44.03 2.04
N GLU A 87 -30.96 -44.39 3.16
CA GLU A 87 -30.75 -43.79 4.49
C GLU A 87 -29.26 -43.85 4.89
N ASN A 88 -28.56 -44.91 4.50
CA ASN A 88 -27.12 -45.07 4.77
C ASN A 88 -26.22 -44.08 4.00
N PHE A 89 -26.72 -43.48 2.91
CA PHE A 89 -25.97 -42.52 2.09
C PHE A 89 -26.44 -41.08 2.32
N THR A 90 -27.67 -40.92 2.83
CA THR A 90 -28.28 -39.64 3.10
C THR A 90 -27.71 -39.02 4.36
N GLY A 91 -27.27 -37.78 4.28
CA GLY A 91 -26.67 -37.10 5.42
C GLY A 91 -25.81 -35.90 5.02
N LEU A 92 -25.16 -35.32 6.03
CA LEU A 92 -24.11 -34.33 5.86
C LEU A 92 -22.78 -35.04 5.68
N HIS A 93 -22.03 -34.63 4.67
CA HIS A 93 -20.73 -35.18 4.35
C HIS A 93 -19.75 -34.05 4.08
N VAL A 94 -18.55 -34.18 4.61
CA VAL A 94 -17.46 -33.23 4.39
C VAL A 94 -16.55 -33.78 3.29
N ILE A 95 -16.12 -32.93 2.38
CA ILE A 95 -15.10 -33.28 1.39
C ILE A 95 -13.75 -33.36 2.09
N ASP A 96 -13.09 -34.50 2.02
CA ASP A 96 -11.82 -34.75 2.68
C ASP A 96 -10.68 -33.89 2.11
N ALA A 97 -9.55 -33.86 2.83
CA ALA A 97 -8.35 -33.10 2.45
C ALA A 97 -7.77 -33.51 1.07
N ASP A 98 -8.01 -34.75 0.64
CA ASP A 98 -7.63 -35.25 -0.69
C ASP A 98 -8.62 -34.86 -1.80
N GLY A 99 -9.68 -34.12 -1.45
CA GLY A 99 -10.73 -33.70 -2.36
C GLY A 99 -11.77 -34.77 -2.67
N THR A 100 -11.80 -35.87 -1.91
CA THR A 100 -12.77 -36.95 -2.10
C THR A 100 -13.97 -36.84 -1.15
N LEU A 101 -15.12 -37.31 -1.62
CA LEU A 101 -16.32 -37.53 -0.83
C LEU A 101 -16.39 -39.02 -0.48
N LYS A 102 -16.47 -39.34 0.81
CA LYS A 102 -16.63 -40.71 1.31
C LYS A 102 -18.09 -40.97 1.64
N LEU A 103 -18.68 -41.94 0.95
CA LEU A 103 -20.02 -42.46 1.25
C LEU A 103 -19.88 -43.92 1.68
N PRO A 104 -20.68 -44.39 2.67
CA PRO A 104 -20.63 -45.78 3.09
C PRO A 104 -20.77 -46.75 1.91
N PHE A 105 -20.05 -47.88 1.93
CA PHE A 105 -20.09 -48.93 0.90
C PHE A 105 -19.62 -48.54 -0.50
N LEU A 106 -19.17 -47.30 -0.72
CA LEU A 106 -18.58 -46.84 -1.98
C LEU A 106 -17.09 -46.58 -1.82
N SER A 107 -16.34 -46.71 -2.92
CA SER A 107 -14.98 -46.17 -3.00
C SER A 107 -15.02 -44.64 -2.97
N PRO A 108 -13.95 -43.96 -2.49
CA PRO A 108 -13.88 -42.51 -2.46
C PRO A 108 -14.19 -41.86 -3.83
N ILE A 109 -15.03 -40.83 -3.83
CA ILE A 109 -15.51 -40.16 -5.04
C ILE A 109 -14.82 -38.81 -5.18
N GLN A 110 -14.14 -38.54 -6.30
CA GLN A 110 -13.53 -37.22 -6.52
C GLN A 110 -14.61 -36.13 -6.60
N ALA A 111 -14.61 -35.21 -5.62
CA ALA A 111 -15.61 -34.15 -5.48
C ALA A 111 -15.02 -32.74 -5.64
N ALA A 112 -13.75 -32.53 -5.25
CA ALA A 112 -13.09 -31.25 -5.43
C ALA A 112 -12.94 -30.88 -6.91
N GLY A 113 -13.18 -29.62 -7.24
CA GLY A 113 -13.07 -29.06 -8.58
C GLY A 113 -14.30 -29.28 -9.47
N ILE A 114 -15.34 -30.00 -9.01
CA ILE A 114 -16.60 -30.14 -9.73
C ILE A 114 -17.76 -29.42 -8.99
N PRO A 115 -18.72 -28.84 -9.72
CA PRO A 115 -19.92 -28.28 -9.10
C PRO A 115 -20.82 -29.36 -8.50
N ALA A 116 -21.59 -29.00 -7.47
CA ALA A 116 -22.49 -29.92 -6.76
C ALA A 116 -23.49 -30.62 -7.71
N ALA A 117 -24.03 -29.89 -8.70
CA ALA A 117 -24.93 -30.45 -9.70
C ALA A 117 -24.30 -31.58 -10.52
N ARG A 118 -23.00 -31.48 -10.85
CA ARG A 118 -22.28 -32.56 -11.55
C ARG A 118 -21.98 -33.74 -10.63
N LEU A 119 -21.74 -33.47 -9.35
CA LEU A 119 -21.49 -34.52 -8.35
C LEU A 119 -22.72 -35.43 -8.13
N GLU A 120 -23.96 -34.92 -8.30
CA GLU A 120 -25.18 -35.73 -8.26
C GLU A 120 -25.13 -36.92 -9.22
N GLY A 121 -24.79 -36.67 -10.49
CA GLY A 121 -24.64 -37.71 -11.51
C GLY A 121 -23.52 -38.69 -11.19
N VAL A 122 -22.37 -38.18 -10.73
CA VAL A 122 -21.23 -39.02 -10.35
C VAL A 122 -21.58 -39.98 -9.21
N ILE A 123 -22.30 -39.50 -8.19
CA ILE A 123 -22.74 -40.36 -7.07
C ILE A 123 -23.75 -41.40 -7.58
N ALA A 124 -24.72 -41.00 -8.41
CA ALA A 124 -25.70 -41.91 -8.98
C ALA A 124 -25.03 -43.05 -9.76
N ASP A 125 -24.05 -42.74 -10.60
CA ASP A 125 -23.29 -43.72 -11.38
C ASP A 125 -22.50 -44.68 -10.48
N ARG A 126 -21.90 -44.17 -9.39
CA ARG A 126 -21.16 -44.99 -8.41
C ARG A 126 -22.09 -45.95 -7.65
N LEU A 127 -23.28 -45.50 -7.26
CA LEU A 127 -24.29 -46.32 -6.60
C LEU A 127 -24.80 -47.46 -7.50
N VAL A 128 -25.03 -47.16 -8.78
CA VAL A 128 -25.44 -48.17 -9.78
C VAL A 128 -24.31 -49.15 -10.07
N GLY A 129 -23.08 -48.65 -10.28
CA GLY A 129 -21.90 -49.48 -10.54
C GLY A 129 -21.57 -50.45 -9.40
N ALA A 130 -21.79 -50.03 -8.15
CA ALA A 130 -21.65 -50.88 -6.97
C ALA A 130 -22.82 -51.88 -6.78
N LYS A 131 -23.80 -51.91 -7.68
CA LYS A 131 -25.01 -52.74 -7.60
C LYS A 131 -25.87 -52.49 -6.36
N LEU A 132 -25.75 -51.31 -5.76
CA LEU A 132 -26.54 -50.89 -4.60
C LEU A 132 -27.90 -50.32 -5.03
N PHE A 133 -27.97 -49.74 -6.23
CA PHE A 133 -29.20 -49.19 -6.81
C PHE A 133 -29.37 -49.62 -8.27
N ARG A 134 -30.62 -49.57 -8.75
CA ARG A 134 -30.96 -49.76 -10.17
C ARG A 134 -30.97 -48.41 -10.87
N ALA A 135 -30.42 -48.35 -12.09
CA ALA A 135 -30.33 -47.13 -12.88
C ALA A 135 -31.67 -46.42 -13.09
N SER A 136 -32.78 -47.16 -13.21
CA SER A 136 -34.12 -46.60 -13.43
C SER A 136 -34.74 -45.92 -12.20
N PHE A 137 -34.18 -46.10 -11.01
CA PHE A 137 -34.76 -45.61 -9.75
C PHE A 137 -33.84 -44.71 -8.93
N VAL A 138 -32.53 -44.71 -9.21
CA VAL A 138 -31.58 -43.89 -8.46
C VAL A 138 -31.87 -42.40 -8.70
N ARG A 139 -32.05 -41.65 -7.61
CA ARG A 139 -32.08 -40.19 -7.61
C ARG A 139 -31.15 -39.71 -6.52
N VAL A 140 -30.32 -38.74 -6.84
CA VAL A 140 -29.38 -38.13 -5.91
C VAL A 140 -29.55 -36.62 -5.99
N ALA A 141 -29.63 -35.96 -4.84
CA ALA A 141 -29.53 -34.52 -4.74
C ALA A 141 -28.34 -34.16 -3.85
N VAL A 142 -27.54 -33.19 -4.29
CA VAL A 142 -26.36 -32.71 -3.55
C VAL A 142 -26.50 -31.21 -3.35
N GLN A 143 -26.56 -30.80 -2.09
CA GLN A 143 -26.73 -29.40 -1.72
C GLN A 143 -25.54 -28.93 -0.90
N PRO A 144 -24.81 -27.89 -1.34
CA PRO A 144 -23.81 -27.24 -0.48
C PRO A 144 -24.48 -26.68 0.78
N VAL A 145 -23.97 -27.07 1.94
CA VAL A 145 -24.42 -26.59 3.25
C VAL A 145 -23.44 -25.58 3.82
N GLN A 146 -22.16 -25.76 3.52
CA GLN A 146 -21.11 -24.88 4.01
C GLN A 146 -19.93 -24.87 3.05
N TRP A 147 -19.53 -23.67 2.67
CA TRP A 147 -18.28 -23.43 1.98
C TRP A 147 -17.18 -23.22 3.01
N ALA A 148 -16.12 -24.04 2.96
CA ALA A 148 -14.99 -23.92 3.86
C ALA A 148 -14.11 -22.69 3.54
N PRO A 149 -13.17 -22.34 4.42
CA PRO A 149 -12.06 -21.50 4.04
C PRO A 149 -11.30 -22.15 2.87
N ALA A 150 -10.93 -21.35 1.86
CA ALA A 150 -10.12 -21.82 0.74
C ALA A 150 -8.78 -21.09 0.73
N GLN A 151 -7.70 -21.86 0.57
CA GLN A 151 -6.37 -21.31 0.42
C GLN A 151 -6.06 -21.10 -1.06
N ILE A 152 -5.63 -19.89 -1.40
CA ILE A 152 -5.28 -19.45 -2.75
C ILE A 152 -3.92 -18.73 -2.74
N TRP A 153 -3.36 -18.52 -3.93
CA TRP A 153 -2.12 -17.75 -4.12
C TRP A 153 -2.37 -16.59 -5.06
N VAL A 154 -1.85 -15.41 -4.72
CA VAL A 154 -1.98 -14.20 -5.55
C VAL A 154 -0.59 -13.63 -5.82
N ALA A 155 -0.30 -13.35 -7.08
CA ALA A 155 0.98 -12.82 -7.53
C ALA A 155 0.83 -11.75 -8.62
N GLY A 156 1.92 -11.03 -8.89
CA GLY A 156 2.00 -10.03 -9.95
C GLY A 156 1.65 -8.61 -9.47
N ALA A 157 0.81 -7.91 -10.23
CA ALA A 157 0.46 -6.50 -10.07
C ALA A 157 -0.59 -6.22 -8.99
N VAL A 158 -0.31 -6.69 -7.78
CA VAL A 158 -1.07 -6.43 -6.55
C VAL A 158 -0.16 -5.81 -5.49
N PHE A 159 -0.74 -5.13 -4.50
CA PHE A 159 0.05 -4.50 -3.43
C PHE A 159 0.61 -5.52 -2.43
N GLN A 160 -0.11 -6.61 -2.15
CA GLN A 160 0.30 -7.64 -1.20
C GLN A 160 0.21 -9.03 -1.85
N PRO A 161 1.22 -9.42 -2.65
CA PRO A 161 1.29 -10.77 -3.19
C PRO A 161 1.58 -11.78 -2.07
N GLY A 162 1.08 -13.00 -2.23
CA GLY A 162 1.29 -14.06 -1.27
C GLY A 162 0.15 -15.07 -1.23
N GLN A 163 0.19 -15.90 -0.19
CA GLN A 163 -0.87 -16.85 0.11
C GLN A 163 -1.98 -16.15 0.89
N LEU A 164 -3.22 -16.37 0.48
CA LEU A 164 -4.40 -15.84 1.13
C LEU A 164 -5.36 -16.98 1.47
N VAL A 165 -6.05 -16.82 2.60
CA VAL A 165 -7.20 -17.64 2.95
C VAL A 165 -8.44 -16.80 2.76
N ILE A 166 -9.36 -17.29 1.93
CA ILE A 166 -10.64 -16.65 1.64
C ILE A 166 -11.78 -17.41 2.31
N ASN A 167 -12.87 -16.70 2.57
CA ASN A 167 -14.07 -17.26 3.20
C ASN A 167 -13.83 -17.81 4.62
N GLU A 168 -12.93 -17.18 5.38
CA GLU A 168 -12.77 -17.46 6.80
C GLU A 168 -13.99 -16.96 7.59
N ARG A 169 -14.65 -17.88 8.30
CA ARG A 169 -15.75 -17.52 9.20
C ARG A 169 -15.22 -16.88 10.48
N LYS A 170 -15.89 -15.81 10.91
CA LYS A 170 -15.58 -15.14 12.18
C LYS A 170 -15.87 -16.06 13.36
N ALA A 171 -15.18 -15.85 14.48
CA ALA A 171 -15.35 -16.68 15.68
C ALA A 171 -16.82 -16.80 16.12
N ASP A 172 -17.57 -15.70 16.04
CA ASP A 172 -18.98 -15.64 16.44
C ASP A 172 -19.91 -16.48 15.53
N GLU A 173 -19.53 -16.69 14.26
CA GLU A 173 -20.30 -17.47 13.28
C GLU A 173 -20.04 -18.97 13.42
N ARG A 174 -18.88 -19.37 13.97
CA ARG A 174 -18.53 -20.78 14.24
C ARG A 174 -19.41 -21.40 15.33
N SER A 175 -20.06 -20.56 16.13
CA SER A 175 -20.93 -20.95 17.25
C SER A 175 -22.35 -21.34 16.80
N ARG A 176 -22.72 -21.10 15.53
CA ARG A 176 -24.04 -21.49 15.01
C ARG A 176 -24.08 -22.99 14.72
N PRO A 177 -25.13 -23.71 15.15
CA PRO A 177 -25.29 -25.13 14.82
C PRO A 177 -25.23 -25.35 13.31
N GLU A 178 -24.31 -26.21 12.87
CA GLU A 178 -24.19 -26.62 11.47
C GLU A 178 -25.46 -27.39 11.07
N GLY A 179 -26.06 -27.04 9.92
CA GLY A 179 -26.98 -27.95 9.24
C GLY A 179 -28.50 -27.75 9.38
N THR A 180 -29.01 -26.62 9.88
CA THR A 180 -30.48 -26.37 9.88
C THR A 180 -31.02 -25.73 8.61
N ASN A 181 -30.16 -25.05 7.82
CA ASN A 181 -30.57 -24.37 6.59
C ASN A 181 -29.88 -24.98 5.36
N SER A 182 -30.62 -25.10 4.26
CA SER A 182 -30.08 -25.45 2.94
C SER A 182 -29.48 -24.22 2.28
N GLY A 183 -28.23 -24.32 1.83
CA GLY A 183 -27.54 -23.27 1.10
C GLY A 183 -26.59 -22.44 1.97
N ASP A 184 -25.48 -22.03 1.37
CA ASP A 184 -24.50 -21.09 1.92
C ASP A 184 -24.09 -20.15 0.79
N TYR A 185 -24.00 -18.85 1.10
CA TYR A 185 -23.52 -17.83 0.17
C TYR A 185 -22.10 -17.47 0.56
N ALA A 186 -21.14 -17.71 -0.33
CA ALA A 186 -19.72 -17.43 -0.11
C ALA A 186 -19.25 -16.20 -0.92
N PRO A 187 -19.68 -14.97 -0.57
CA PRO A 187 -19.28 -13.76 -1.28
C PRO A 187 -17.77 -13.51 -1.18
N GLY A 188 -17.10 -14.14 -0.20
CA GLY A 188 -15.65 -14.09 -0.04
C GLY A 188 -14.88 -14.95 -1.04
N ARG A 189 -15.53 -15.88 -1.76
CA ARG A 189 -14.88 -16.80 -2.71
C ARG A 189 -14.94 -16.30 -4.16
N THR A 190 -14.65 -15.03 -4.39
CA THR A 190 -14.61 -14.49 -5.76
C THR A 190 -13.27 -13.86 -6.09
N LEU A 191 -12.96 -13.76 -7.39
CA LEU A 191 -11.74 -13.16 -7.88
C LEU A 191 -11.62 -11.69 -7.44
N SER A 192 -12.69 -10.91 -7.55
CA SER A 192 -12.66 -9.51 -7.12
C SER A 192 -12.37 -9.36 -5.62
N SER A 193 -12.99 -10.20 -4.79
CA SER A 193 -12.78 -10.24 -3.35
C SER A 193 -11.35 -10.65 -2.98
N ALA A 194 -10.81 -11.67 -3.66
CA ALA A 194 -9.43 -12.11 -3.47
C ALA A 194 -8.42 -11.01 -3.83
N LEU A 195 -8.60 -10.31 -4.95
CA LEU A 195 -7.74 -9.20 -5.35
C LEU A 195 -7.81 -8.06 -4.33
N ARG A 196 -9.00 -7.70 -3.84
CA ARG A 196 -9.16 -6.71 -2.78
C ARG A 196 -8.43 -7.12 -1.49
N ASN A 197 -8.54 -8.38 -1.09
CA ASN A 197 -7.87 -8.91 0.10
C ASN A 197 -6.35 -9.00 -0.06
N ALA A 198 -5.84 -9.07 -1.30
CA ALA A 198 -4.41 -8.95 -1.63
C ALA A 198 -3.90 -7.49 -1.61
N GLY A 199 -4.57 -6.61 -0.86
CA GLY A 199 -4.31 -5.16 -0.84
C GLY A 199 -4.79 -4.42 -2.09
N GLY A 200 -5.51 -5.08 -3.00
CA GLY A 200 -5.97 -4.55 -4.28
C GLY A 200 -4.92 -4.55 -5.40
N VAL A 201 -5.39 -4.28 -6.62
CA VAL A 201 -4.54 -4.18 -7.81
C VAL A 201 -3.72 -2.90 -7.80
N ARG A 202 -2.49 -2.98 -8.30
CA ARG A 202 -1.61 -1.81 -8.43
C ARG A 202 -1.97 -0.95 -9.65
N PRO A 203 -1.55 0.33 -9.67
CA PRO A 203 -1.74 1.22 -10.82
C PRO A 203 -1.06 0.80 -12.13
N ASP A 204 -0.18 -0.19 -12.11
CA ASP A 204 0.48 -0.76 -13.29
C ASP A 204 -0.21 -2.04 -13.80
N ALA A 205 -1.32 -2.47 -13.17
CA ALA A 205 -1.94 -3.77 -13.48
C ALA A 205 -2.57 -3.83 -14.88
N ASN A 206 -2.32 -4.94 -15.58
CA ASN A 206 -2.99 -5.30 -16.83
C ASN A 206 -4.27 -6.10 -16.55
N LEU A 207 -5.38 -5.39 -16.36
CA LEU A 207 -6.67 -6.02 -16.03
C LEU A 207 -7.31 -6.82 -17.17
N ALA A 208 -6.86 -6.64 -18.42
CA ALA A 208 -7.43 -7.34 -19.57
C ALA A 208 -6.98 -8.82 -19.67
N GLN A 209 -5.97 -9.23 -18.89
CA GLN A 209 -5.34 -10.54 -18.98
C GLN A 209 -5.03 -11.16 -17.61
N VAL A 210 -5.91 -10.94 -16.63
CA VAL A 210 -5.79 -11.60 -15.32
C VAL A 210 -5.92 -13.10 -15.52
N THR A 211 -4.97 -13.87 -14.98
CA THR A 211 -4.94 -15.33 -15.17
C THR A 211 -5.19 -16.04 -13.84
N VAL A 212 -6.12 -17.00 -13.85
CA VAL A 212 -6.34 -17.94 -12.76
C VAL A 212 -5.95 -19.33 -13.24
N GLU A 213 -4.94 -19.92 -12.64
CA GLU A 213 -4.55 -21.31 -12.89
C GLU A 213 -5.27 -22.22 -11.89
N ARG A 214 -6.13 -23.09 -12.42
CA ARG A 214 -6.90 -24.07 -11.65
C ARG A 214 -6.53 -25.48 -12.08
N ALA A 215 -5.96 -26.27 -11.18
CA ALA A 215 -5.50 -27.63 -11.46
C ALA A 215 -4.64 -27.72 -12.76
N GLY A 216 -3.71 -26.76 -12.93
CA GLY A 216 -2.82 -26.68 -14.10
C GLY A 216 -3.45 -26.10 -15.37
N LYS A 217 -4.73 -25.71 -15.36
CA LYS A 217 -5.43 -25.11 -16.51
C LYS A 217 -5.54 -23.60 -16.33
N PRO A 218 -5.02 -22.78 -17.27
CA PRO A 218 -5.13 -21.33 -17.19
C PRO A 218 -6.51 -20.86 -17.65
N ILE A 219 -7.11 -19.99 -16.86
CA ILE A 219 -8.35 -19.25 -17.15
C ILE A 219 -7.97 -17.78 -17.26
N VAL A 220 -8.13 -17.18 -18.44
CA VAL A 220 -7.81 -15.76 -18.65
C VAL A 220 -9.10 -14.94 -18.60
N LEU A 221 -9.09 -13.89 -17.79
CA LEU A 221 -10.24 -13.01 -17.55
C LEU A 221 -9.89 -11.55 -17.81
N ASP A 222 -10.89 -10.82 -18.30
CA ASP A 222 -10.87 -9.38 -18.38
C ASP A 222 -11.62 -8.78 -17.18
N MET A 223 -10.87 -8.12 -16.30
CA MET A 223 -11.35 -7.52 -15.06
C MET A 223 -11.57 -6.01 -15.18
N ARG A 224 -11.53 -5.42 -16.37
CA ARG A 224 -11.68 -3.95 -16.53
C ARG A 224 -13.06 -3.44 -16.07
N GLY A 225 -14.12 -4.24 -16.25
CA GLY A 225 -15.47 -3.89 -15.78
C GLY A 225 -15.56 -3.61 -14.28
N ALA A 226 -14.66 -4.21 -13.49
CA ALA A 226 -14.55 -3.98 -12.04
C ALA A 226 -14.33 -2.50 -11.67
N LEU A 227 -13.75 -1.70 -12.58
CA LEU A 227 -13.47 -0.28 -12.37
C LEU A 227 -14.71 0.62 -12.54
N THR A 228 -15.66 0.19 -13.37
CA THR A 228 -16.89 0.94 -13.67
C THR A 228 -18.09 0.43 -12.88
N GLY A 229 -17.89 -0.57 -12.02
CA GLY A 229 -18.96 -1.25 -11.32
C GLY A 229 -19.76 -2.22 -12.20
N ASP A 230 -19.30 -2.46 -13.44
CA ASP A 230 -19.81 -3.56 -14.25
C ASP A 230 -19.27 -4.87 -13.66
N THR A 231 -20.16 -5.63 -13.04
CA THR A 231 -19.78 -6.84 -12.32
C THR A 231 -19.43 -7.99 -13.25
N GLY A 232 -19.66 -7.86 -14.56
CA GLY A 232 -19.31 -8.87 -15.56
C GLY A 232 -19.53 -10.30 -15.06
N PHE A 233 -18.52 -11.16 -15.26
CA PHE A 233 -18.42 -12.45 -14.60
C PHE A 233 -17.30 -12.39 -13.55
N ASP A 234 -17.67 -12.35 -12.27
CA ASP A 234 -16.72 -12.48 -11.16
C ASP A 234 -16.48 -13.96 -10.87
N LEU A 235 -15.31 -14.47 -11.23
CA LEU A 235 -14.99 -15.90 -11.18
C LEU A 235 -15.02 -16.40 -9.72
N PRO A 236 -15.85 -17.41 -9.39
CA PRO A 236 -15.77 -18.09 -8.11
C PRO A 236 -14.46 -18.87 -7.98
N LEU A 237 -13.79 -18.72 -6.83
CA LEU A 237 -12.50 -19.34 -6.53
C LEU A 237 -12.64 -20.58 -5.64
N VAL A 238 -11.72 -21.51 -5.80
CA VAL A 238 -11.62 -22.76 -5.03
C VAL A 238 -10.24 -22.91 -4.42
N ALA A 239 -10.12 -23.78 -3.42
CA ALA A 239 -8.83 -24.09 -2.83
C ALA A 239 -7.86 -24.62 -3.90
N GLY A 240 -6.62 -24.12 -3.90
CA GLY A 240 -5.62 -24.49 -4.91
C GLY A 240 -5.43 -23.47 -6.02
N ASP A 241 -6.37 -22.55 -6.22
CA ASP A 241 -6.29 -21.57 -7.31
C ASP A 241 -5.07 -20.65 -7.17
N ARG A 242 -4.39 -20.39 -8.29
CA ARG A 242 -3.27 -19.44 -8.37
C ARG A 242 -3.64 -18.29 -9.30
N ILE A 243 -3.61 -17.08 -8.78
CA ILE A 243 -4.02 -15.86 -9.44
C ILE A 243 -2.75 -15.07 -9.80
N THR A 244 -2.63 -14.70 -11.07
CA THR A 244 -1.55 -13.83 -11.56
C THR A 244 -2.16 -12.62 -12.25
N VAL A 245 -1.81 -11.43 -11.74
CA VAL A 245 -2.17 -10.15 -12.36
C VAL A 245 -0.94 -9.65 -13.12
N PRO A 246 -0.92 -9.61 -14.46
CA PRO A 246 0.25 -9.08 -15.17
C PRO A 246 0.41 -7.57 -14.95
N SER A 247 1.62 -7.04 -15.12
CA SER A 247 1.88 -5.60 -15.14
C SER A 247 2.00 -5.10 -16.58
N ARG A 248 1.64 -3.84 -16.82
CA ARG A 248 1.92 -3.09 -18.05
C ARG A 248 3.28 -2.39 -18.00
N GLY A 249 3.90 -2.29 -16.83
CA GLY A 249 5.16 -1.55 -16.63
C GLY A 249 5.02 -0.03 -16.67
N CYS A 250 3.78 0.49 -16.72
CA CYS A 250 3.48 1.92 -16.77
C CYS A 250 2.29 2.24 -15.85
N PHE A 251 2.25 3.46 -15.34
CA PHE A 251 1.22 3.98 -14.45
C PHE A 251 -0.09 4.26 -15.20
N GLN A 252 -1.22 3.88 -14.57
CA GLN A 252 -2.57 4.11 -15.07
C GLN A 252 -3.38 4.85 -14.00
N GLU A 253 -3.66 6.13 -14.26
CA GLU A 253 -4.41 6.99 -13.32
C GLU A 253 -5.84 6.48 -13.07
N GLU A 254 -6.46 5.81 -14.05
CA GLU A 254 -7.80 5.24 -13.89
C GLU A 254 -7.88 4.18 -12.79
N LEU A 255 -6.75 3.57 -12.43
CA LEU A 255 -6.66 2.60 -11.33
C LEU A 255 -6.51 3.27 -9.96
N MET A 256 -6.31 4.59 -9.87
CA MET A 256 -6.26 5.35 -8.62
C MET A 256 -7.64 5.84 -8.18
N LYS A 257 -8.64 4.94 -8.20
CA LYS A 257 -10.00 5.22 -7.71
C LYS A 257 -10.58 3.99 -6.98
N PRO A 258 -11.52 4.19 -6.05
CA PRO A 258 -12.21 3.07 -5.40
C PRO A 258 -12.94 2.18 -6.43
N SER A 259 -12.81 0.87 -6.28
CA SER A 259 -13.46 -0.13 -7.14
C SER A 259 -13.66 -1.47 -6.41
N SER A 260 -14.16 -2.49 -7.11
CA SER A 260 -14.30 -3.83 -6.51
C SER A 260 -12.97 -4.55 -6.28
N ILE A 261 -11.91 -4.09 -6.94
CA ILE A 261 -10.57 -4.70 -6.94
C ILE A 261 -9.47 -3.76 -6.40
N SER A 262 -9.82 -2.55 -5.99
CA SER A 262 -8.90 -1.63 -5.32
C SER A 262 -8.90 -1.86 -3.82
N PRO A 263 -7.86 -1.43 -3.08
CA PRO A 263 -7.98 -1.33 -1.65
C PRO A 263 -9.15 -0.38 -1.28
N PRO A 264 -9.87 -0.64 -0.17
CA PRO A 264 -10.94 0.24 0.28
C PRO A 264 -10.42 1.60 0.80
N GLY A 265 -9.16 1.63 1.22
CA GLY A 265 -8.45 2.81 1.70
C GLY A 265 -6.97 2.53 1.87
N VAL A 266 -6.20 3.59 2.10
CA VAL A 266 -4.76 3.54 2.38
C VAL A 266 -4.50 4.09 3.76
N ARG A 267 -3.67 3.39 4.52
CA ARG A 267 -3.12 3.91 5.76
C ARG A 267 -1.81 4.63 5.44
N VAL A 268 -1.63 5.81 6.01
CA VAL A 268 -0.39 6.59 5.91
C VAL A 268 0.12 6.92 7.31
N TYR A 269 1.38 7.32 7.42
CA TYR A 269 2.01 7.74 8.66
C TYR A 269 2.27 9.24 8.59
N LEU A 270 1.69 9.99 9.53
CA LEU A 270 1.83 11.45 9.57
C LEU A 270 2.80 11.82 10.69
N SER A 271 3.86 12.54 10.35
CA SER A 271 4.77 13.13 11.32
C SER A 271 4.31 14.56 11.62
N ASN A 272 3.70 14.79 12.79
CA ASN A 272 3.32 16.15 13.21
C ASN A 272 4.16 16.66 14.41
N LEU A 273 4.58 17.93 14.25
CA LEU A 273 5.15 18.96 15.13
C LEU A 273 6.04 18.57 16.34
N THR A 274 7.16 19.28 16.45
CA THR A 274 8.21 19.30 17.49
C THR A 274 7.76 19.69 18.90
N THR A 275 6.46 19.76 19.17
CA THR A 275 5.90 19.85 20.52
C THR A 275 4.91 18.72 20.71
N PRO A 276 5.19 17.73 21.57
CA PRO A 276 4.23 16.67 21.85
C PRO A 276 2.95 17.32 22.39
N ALA A 277 1.82 16.97 21.79
CA ALA A 277 0.54 17.34 22.37
C ALA A 277 0.39 16.64 23.72
N TYR A 278 0.06 17.40 24.75
CA TYR A 278 -0.09 16.91 26.13
C TYR A 278 -1.34 16.03 26.34
N SER A 279 -2.11 15.72 25.29
CA SER A 279 -3.29 14.83 25.34
C SER A 279 -3.67 14.30 23.95
N ASN A 280 -4.04 13.01 23.91
CA ASN A 280 -4.58 12.35 22.71
C ASN A 280 -5.85 13.03 22.15
N SER A 281 -6.58 13.80 22.97
CA SER A 281 -7.81 14.48 22.53
C SER A 281 -7.56 15.82 21.80
N LEU A 282 -6.36 16.40 21.92
CA LEU A 282 -6.02 17.70 21.34
C LEU A 282 -5.25 17.59 20.00
N SER A 283 -4.74 16.41 19.65
CA SER A 283 -4.02 16.21 18.38
C SER A 283 -4.88 15.75 17.21
N ALA A 284 -6.13 15.32 17.45
CA ALA A 284 -6.93 14.61 16.45
C ALA A 284 -6.19 13.43 15.78
N VAL A 285 -5.14 12.86 16.39
CA VAL A 285 -4.39 11.70 15.87
C VAL A 285 -5.15 10.42 16.25
N GLY A 286 -6.37 10.29 15.74
CA GLY A 286 -7.14 9.05 15.78
C GLY A 286 -6.79 8.13 14.61
N LYS A 287 -7.25 6.87 14.65
CA LYS A 287 -7.15 5.91 13.53
C LYS A 287 -7.70 6.48 12.21
N ASP A 288 -8.62 7.44 12.28
CA ASP A 288 -9.24 8.11 11.14
C ASP A 288 -8.42 9.28 10.58
N SER A 289 -7.40 9.76 11.31
CA SER A 289 -6.50 10.82 10.83
C SER A 289 -5.39 10.32 9.89
N SER A 290 -5.18 9.00 9.87
CA SER A 290 -4.10 8.33 9.14
C SER A 290 -4.64 7.36 8.09
N SER A 291 -5.94 7.38 7.81
CA SER A 291 -6.60 6.49 6.86
C SER A 291 -7.37 7.31 5.83
N PHE A 292 -7.02 7.16 4.56
CA PHE A 292 -7.61 7.90 3.46
C PHE A 292 -8.31 6.95 2.48
N PRO A 293 -9.38 7.38 1.79
CA PRO A 293 -9.89 6.64 0.64
C PRO A 293 -8.79 6.41 -0.40
N TYR A 294 -8.79 5.24 -1.03
CA TYR A 294 -7.85 4.98 -2.12
C TYR A 294 -8.07 5.96 -3.29
N GLY A 295 -6.99 6.45 -3.89
CA GLY A 295 -7.04 7.54 -4.87
C GLY A 295 -6.93 8.95 -4.26
N THR A 296 -6.75 9.06 -2.94
CA THR A 296 -6.43 10.34 -2.29
C THR A 296 -5.04 10.82 -2.69
N ARG A 297 -4.86 12.14 -2.87
CA ARG A 297 -3.56 12.75 -3.20
C ARG A 297 -2.91 13.42 -1.98
N LEU A 298 -1.62 13.75 -2.11
CA LEU A 298 -0.79 14.30 -1.05
C LEU A 298 -1.40 15.56 -0.44
N LEU A 299 -1.90 16.50 -1.25
CA LEU A 299 -2.49 17.74 -0.75
C LEU A 299 -3.63 17.50 0.24
N GLN A 300 -4.51 16.53 0.00
CA GLN A 300 -5.61 16.21 0.91
C GLN A 300 -5.09 15.70 2.25
N ALA A 301 -4.04 14.87 2.25
CA ALA A 301 -3.40 14.45 3.49
C ALA A 301 -2.70 15.61 4.22
N LEU A 302 -2.07 16.53 3.49
CA LEU A 302 -1.46 17.74 4.08
C LEU A 302 -2.50 18.65 4.73
N ILE A 303 -3.68 18.81 4.13
CA ILE A 303 -4.80 19.55 4.74
C ILE A 303 -5.27 18.85 6.02
N SER A 304 -5.49 17.53 5.96
CA SER A 304 -5.96 16.76 7.12
C SER A 304 -4.96 16.68 8.28
N SER A 305 -3.67 16.88 8.00
CA SER A 305 -2.58 16.87 8.98
C SER A 305 -2.17 18.26 9.48
N ASN A 306 -2.95 19.30 9.15
CA ASN A 306 -2.68 20.71 9.51
C ASN A 306 -1.35 21.25 8.96
N CYS A 307 -0.87 20.71 7.85
CA CYS A 307 0.30 21.23 7.14
C CYS A 307 -0.04 22.38 6.20
N VAL A 308 -1.31 22.53 5.83
CA VAL A 308 -1.82 23.63 5.00
C VAL A 308 -2.54 24.65 5.88
N GLY A 309 -2.12 25.91 5.82
CA GLY A 309 -2.72 27.01 6.58
C GLY A 309 -1.70 27.96 7.22
N GLY A 310 -2.20 29.06 7.79
CA GLY A 310 -1.40 30.13 8.40
C GLY A 310 -1.38 31.42 7.56
N ASN A 311 -0.71 32.46 8.06
CA ASN A 311 -0.54 33.73 7.33
C ASN A 311 0.39 33.51 6.11
N PRO A 312 -0.04 33.79 4.86
CA PRO A 312 0.77 33.60 3.66
C PRO A 312 2.07 34.42 3.65
N ILE A 313 2.20 35.44 4.51
CA ILE A 313 3.43 36.23 4.66
C ILE A 313 4.50 35.50 5.49
N THR A 314 4.10 34.64 6.43
CA THR A 314 5.02 33.91 7.33
C THR A 314 5.11 32.41 7.05
N ASN A 315 4.24 31.86 6.19
CA ASN A 315 4.13 30.42 5.91
C ASN A 315 4.50 30.06 4.45
N ALA A 316 5.04 31.02 3.69
CA ALA A 316 5.27 30.90 2.24
C ALA A 316 6.24 29.78 1.83
N ASP A 317 7.08 29.31 2.75
CA ASP A 317 8.21 28.44 2.43
C ASP A 317 8.01 26.97 2.89
N ARG A 318 6.85 26.58 3.45
CA ARG A 318 6.67 25.20 3.97
C ARG A 318 6.80 24.14 2.86
N VAL A 319 7.46 23.03 3.19
CA VAL A 319 7.64 21.89 2.30
C VAL A 319 7.07 20.61 2.93
N ALA A 320 6.43 19.81 2.09
CA ALA A 320 6.01 18.46 2.41
C ALA A 320 7.03 17.45 1.87
N VAL A 321 7.36 16.44 2.66
CA VAL A 321 8.14 15.27 2.23
C VAL A 321 7.23 14.04 2.32
N LEU A 322 6.98 13.42 1.18
CA LEU A 322 6.33 12.12 1.05
C LEU A 322 7.42 11.05 0.94
N VAL A 323 7.49 10.17 1.94
CA VAL A 323 8.30 8.95 1.90
C VAL A 323 7.39 7.81 1.47
N THR A 324 7.64 7.25 0.30
CA THR A 324 6.79 6.23 -0.31
C THR A 324 7.65 5.05 -0.76
N THR A 325 7.03 3.91 -1.05
CA THR A 325 7.74 2.73 -1.55
C THR A 325 7.21 2.38 -2.93
N ASN A 326 8.12 2.28 -3.90
CA ASN A 326 7.79 1.82 -5.25
C ASN A 326 7.22 0.39 -5.14
N PRO A 327 5.94 0.16 -5.46
CA PRO A 327 5.29 -1.12 -5.22
C PRO A 327 5.68 -2.18 -6.27
N ALA A 328 6.38 -1.81 -7.34
CA ALA A 328 6.94 -2.74 -8.32
C ALA A 328 8.35 -3.22 -7.92
N THR A 329 9.17 -2.36 -7.31
CA THR A 329 10.58 -2.67 -6.99
C THR A 329 10.87 -2.86 -5.51
N GLY A 330 9.99 -2.40 -4.62
CA GLY A 330 10.17 -2.40 -3.17
C GLY A 330 11.14 -1.34 -2.64
N LYS A 331 11.69 -0.48 -3.49
CA LYS A 331 12.61 0.59 -3.08
C LYS A 331 11.84 1.80 -2.53
N SER A 332 12.30 2.34 -1.42
CA SER A 332 11.74 3.57 -0.86
C SER A 332 12.28 4.82 -1.56
N GLU A 333 11.41 5.80 -1.73
CA GLU A 333 11.67 7.07 -2.40
C GLU A 333 11.13 8.22 -1.55
N ALA A 334 11.78 9.38 -1.63
CA ALA A 334 11.36 10.60 -0.95
C ALA A 334 11.03 11.67 -2.01
N VAL A 335 9.79 12.15 -1.99
CA VAL A 335 9.25 13.15 -2.90
C VAL A 335 8.98 14.42 -2.11
N GLN A 336 9.66 15.51 -2.45
CA GLN A 336 9.50 16.81 -1.79
C GLN A 336 8.61 17.73 -2.62
N ARG A 337 7.65 18.42 -1.98
CA ARG A 337 6.76 19.39 -2.65
C ARG A 337 6.63 20.67 -1.82
N SER A 338 6.64 21.81 -2.51
CA SER A 338 6.20 23.09 -1.95
C SER A 338 4.72 22.98 -1.61
N ILE A 339 4.34 23.32 -0.39
CA ILE A 339 2.93 23.31 0.03
C ILE A 339 2.19 24.44 -0.69
N GLU A 340 2.84 25.59 -0.90
CA GLU A 340 2.24 26.74 -1.58
C GLU A 340 1.95 26.44 -3.06
N ASP A 341 2.89 25.79 -3.76
CA ASP A 341 2.72 25.41 -5.18
C ASP A 341 1.55 24.43 -5.33
N LEU A 342 1.45 23.46 -4.40
CA LEU A 342 0.32 22.53 -4.36
C LEU A 342 -1.03 23.25 -4.15
N VAL A 343 -1.06 24.41 -3.50
CA VAL A 343 -2.31 25.14 -3.22
C VAL A 343 -2.65 26.14 -4.34
N ARG A 344 -1.67 26.86 -4.87
CA ARG A 344 -1.89 28.00 -5.78
C ARG A 344 -1.87 27.65 -7.26
N GLU A 345 -1.24 26.54 -7.66
CA GLU A 345 -1.04 26.28 -9.08
C GLU A 345 -2.27 25.63 -9.77
N PRO A 346 -2.64 26.10 -10.98
CA PRO A 346 -3.66 25.44 -11.80
C PRO A 346 -3.31 24.00 -12.19
N ASN A 347 -2.02 23.71 -12.44
CA ASN A 347 -1.53 22.39 -12.87
C ASN A 347 -1.01 21.53 -11.71
N ARG A 348 -1.39 21.85 -10.46
CA ARG A 348 -0.92 21.14 -9.26
C ARG A 348 -1.07 19.62 -9.34
N ASP A 349 -2.10 19.12 -10.00
CA ASP A 349 -2.39 17.69 -10.09
C ASP A 349 -1.33 16.91 -10.89
N ASP A 350 -0.53 17.60 -11.71
CA ASP A 350 0.59 17.00 -12.46
C ASP A 350 1.79 16.67 -11.57
N PHE A 351 1.87 17.26 -10.38
CA PHE A 351 2.96 17.05 -9.42
C PHE A 351 2.49 16.78 -7.99
N ASN A 352 1.18 16.70 -7.76
CA ASN A 352 0.54 16.28 -6.51
C ASN A 352 0.35 14.75 -6.53
N PRO A 353 1.26 13.97 -5.93
CA PRO A 353 1.24 12.52 -6.04
C PRO A 353 0.05 11.91 -5.31
N TYR A 354 -0.42 10.77 -5.81
CA TYR A 354 -1.35 9.94 -5.07
C TYR A 354 -0.66 9.27 -3.88
N LEU A 355 -1.44 9.00 -2.84
CA LEU A 355 -1.00 8.24 -1.68
C LEU A 355 -1.12 6.75 -1.97
N LEU A 356 -0.07 6.01 -1.61
CA LEU A 356 0.01 4.56 -1.63
C LEU A 356 -0.09 4.00 -0.20
N PRO A 357 -0.42 2.70 -0.04
CA PRO A 357 -0.42 2.06 1.27
C PRO A 357 0.93 2.19 1.97
N ASN A 358 0.89 2.59 3.24
CA ASN A 358 2.04 2.76 4.14
C ASN A 358 2.97 3.94 3.80
N ASP A 359 2.50 4.92 3.03
CA ASP A 359 3.25 6.16 2.82
C ASP A 359 3.48 6.92 4.14
N GLY A 360 4.64 7.55 4.26
CA GLY A 360 4.98 8.48 5.34
C GLY A 360 4.95 9.93 4.84
N ILE A 361 4.42 10.85 5.64
CA ILE A 361 4.29 12.26 5.29
C ILE A 361 4.85 13.10 6.43
N ALA A 362 5.75 14.01 6.11
CA ALA A 362 6.31 14.97 7.05
C ALA A 362 6.22 16.40 6.49
N CYS A 363 6.02 17.37 7.37
CA CYS A 363 5.89 18.77 7.00
C CYS A 363 6.97 19.58 7.72
N TYR A 364 7.73 20.33 6.94
CA TYR A 364 8.81 21.17 7.43
C TYR A 364 8.49 22.64 7.13
N GLU A 365 8.90 23.52 8.03
CA GLU A 365 8.99 24.95 7.71
C GLU A 365 10.18 25.13 6.78
N GLY A 366 9.96 25.58 5.55
CA GLY A 366 11.07 26.11 4.77
C GLY A 366 11.36 27.48 5.35
N GLY A 367 12.61 27.68 5.69
CA GLY A 367 13.03 28.76 6.56
C GLY A 367 14.40 28.39 7.07
N PHE A 368 15.34 28.28 6.13
CA PHE A 368 16.78 28.25 6.35
C PHE A 368 17.25 27.47 7.60
N ALA A 369 17.59 26.18 7.44
CA ALA A 369 18.74 25.62 8.15
C ALA A 369 20.04 26.23 7.58
N THR A 370 20.13 27.56 7.53
CA THR A 370 21.11 28.26 6.71
C THR A 370 21.64 29.44 7.49
N PHE A 371 22.83 29.21 8.03
CA PHE A 371 23.82 30.18 8.50
C PHE A 371 23.44 31.11 9.66
N ARG A 372 22.20 31.52 9.90
CA ARG A 372 21.90 32.46 11.01
C ARG A 372 21.94 31.79 12.39
N ASP A 373 21.55 30.52 12.47
CA ASP A 373 21.66 29.71 13.69
C ASP A 373 23.10 29.20 13.91
N VAL A 374 23.86 28.97 12.83
CA VAL A 374 25.30 28.68 12.90
C VAL A 374 26.11 29.95 13.23
N ALA A 375 25.71 31.13 12.74
CA ALA A 375 26.39 32.39 13.03
C ALA A 375 26.14 32.88 14.47
N ARG A 376 25.00 32.56 15.09
CA ARG A 376 24.81 32.73 16.55
C ARG A 376 25.64 31.73 17.34
N ALA A 377 25.66 30.45 16.94
CA ALA A 377 26.52 29.45 17.57
C ALA A 377 28.03 29.75 17.44
N MET A 378 28.45 30.41 16.35
CA MET A 378 29.84 30.86 16.16
C MET A 378 30.16 32.21 16.84
N MET A 379 29.18 33.10 17.02
CA MET A 379 29.39 34.33 17.81
C MET A 379 29.44 34.07 19.32
N ASP A 380 28.75 33.03 19.81
CA ASP A 380 28.87 32.61 21.21
C ASP A 380 30.18 31.86 21.51
N PHE A 381 30.85 31.32 20.48
CA PHE A 381 32.16 30.66 20.62
C PHE A 381 33.36 31.62 20.50
N LEU A 382 33.16 32.82 19.93
CA LEU A 382 34.20 33.86 19.81
C LEU A 382 34.05 34.99 20.85
N ALA A 383 33.02 34.93 21.71
CA ALA A 383 32.78 35.89 22.77
C ALA A 383 33.51 35.65 24.12
N PRO A 384 34.56 34.79 24.25
CA PRO A 384 35.43 34.87 25.43
C PRO A 384 36.91 35.10 25.09
N VAL A 385 37.24 35.94 24.10
CA VAL A 385 38.65 36.41 23.92
C VAL A 385 38.80 37.94 24.00
N ALA A 386 37.73 38.72 23.93
CA ALA A 386 37.82 40.19 23.99
C ALA A 386 37.68 40.82 25.40
N VAL A 387 37.45 40.05 26.47
CA VAL A 387 37.29 40.59 27.84
C VAL A 387 38.48 40.31 28.77
N LEU A 388 39.46 39.51 28.36
CA LEU A 388 40.67 39.24 29.16
C LEU A 388 41.89 40.12 28.84
N GLY A 389 41.71 41.23 28.11
CA GLY A 389 42.78 42.16 27.73
C GLY A 389 42.75 43.53 28.40
N LEU A 390 41.74 43.84 29.22
CA LEU A 390 41.47 45.20 29.73
C LEU A 390 41.65 45.37 31.25
N MET A 391 42.48 44.55 31.89
CA MET A 391 42.84 44.69 33.31
C MET A 391 44.36 44.69 33.56
N GLN A 392 45.14 45.44 32.77
CA GLN A 392 46.56 45.64 33.09
C GLN A 392 47.12 47.06 33.02
N HIS A 393 46.35 48.12 32.75
CA HIS A 393 46.91 49.49 32.73
C HIS A 393 45.97 50.54 33.34
N VAL A 394 45.68 50.47 34.64
CA VAL A 394 45.41 51.67 35.45
C VAL A 394 45.95 51.44 36.87
N GLY A 395 47.19 51.87 37.11
CA GLY A 395 47.73 51.98 38.46
C GLY A 395 47.23 53.24 39.12
N ILE A 396 46.54 53.12 40.26
CA ILE A 396 46.46 54.18 41.28
C ILE A 396 46.52 53.50 42.67
N PHE A 397 47.74 53.25 43.16
CA PHE A 397 48.01 53.07 44.58
C PHE A 397 48.49 54.42 45.11
N LYS A 398 47.66 55.12 45.88
CA LYS A 398 48.07 56.26 46.70
C LYS A 398 47.92 55.84 48.16
N THR A 399 49.04 55.62 48.82
CA THR A 399 49.17 55.39 50.27
C THR A 399 48.69 56.61 51.06
N PRO A 400 47.97 56.45 52.18
CA PRO A 400 47.92 57.47 53.22
C PRO A 400 49.06 57.22 54.23
N SER A 401 49.96 58.20 54.34
CA SER A 401 50.95 58.32 55.40
C SER A 401 50.30 59.00 56.62
N GLY A 402 50.28 58.26 57.75
CA GLY A 402 50.60 58.71 59.10
C GLY A 402 49.92 59.93 59.75
N GLY A 403 49.30 59.68 60.92
CA GLY A 403 49.77 60.33 62.15
C GLY A 403 48.73 61.04 63.04
N GLY A 404 48.62 60.55 64.29
CA GLY A 404 48.17 61.26 65.50
C GLY A 404 46.67 61.12 65.82
N LYS A 405 46.24 60.73 67.02
CA LYS A 405 46.82 60.69 68.37
C LYS A 405 46.24 59.51 69.15
#